data_AF-A0A1F8D4B7-F1
#
_entry.id   AF-A0A1F8D4B7-F1
#
_cell.length_a   1.000
_cell.length_b   1.000
_cell.length_c   1.000
_cell.angle_alpha   90.00
_cell.angle_beta   90.00
_cell.angle_gamma   90.00
#
_symmetry.space_group_name_H-M   'P 1'
#
loop_
_entity.id
_entity.type
_entity.pdbx_description
1 polymer ?
#
loop_
_entity_poly.entity_id
_entity_poly.type
_entity_poly.pdbx_seq_one_letter_code
_entity_poly.pdbx_strand_id
1 'polypeptide(L)'
;MSKLTKEEVEHVVKLAKLSISDQELEKYLKQLGEVVNYIGELNEVDTEDTEPTSQTTGLENVTRADELTPQQSLTDESALSGTEAVHNGYFKVEAILTERADK
;
A
#
# COMPACT_ATOMS: atom_id res chain seq x y z
N MET A 1 -21.60 -14.19 6.58
CA MET A 1 -20.54 -14.78 5.73
C MET A 1 -20.49 -14.02 4.43
N SER A 2 -19.61 -13.02 4.32
CA SER A 2 -19.41 -12.31 3.06
C SER A 2 -18.68 -13.24 2.11
N LYS A 3 -19.34 -13.59 1.01
CA LYS A 3 -18.73 -14.39 -0.05
C LYS A 3 -18.04 -13.43 -0.99
N LEU A 4 -16.70 -13.43 -0.98
CA LEU A 4 -15.93 -12.66 -1.95
C LEU A 4 -16.25 -13.12 -3.38
N THR A 5 -16.36 -12.18 -4.31
CA THR A 5 -16.50 -12.48 -5.74
C THR A 5 -15.17 -12.37 -6.47
N LYS A 6 -15.12 -12.94 -7.68
CA LYS A 6 -13.94 -12.89 -8.54
C LYS A 6 -13.58 -11.44 -8.87
N GLU A 7 -14.60 -10.63 -9.18
CA GLU A 7 -14.48 -9.22 -9.53
C GLU A 7 -13.92 -8.40 -8.36
N GLU A 8 -14.27 -8.73 -7.11
CA GLU A 8 -13.72 -8.07 -5.92
C GLU A 8 -12.22 -8.37 -5.74
N VAL A 9 -11.80 -9.62 -5.97
CA VAL A 9 -10.37 -9.99 -5.93
C VAL A 9 -9.60 -9.27 -7.02
N GLU A 10 -10.12 -9.25 -8.25
CA GLU A 10 -9.53 -8.51 -9.37
C GLU A 10 -9.39 -7.02 -9.07
N HIS A 11 -10.40 -6.44 -8.41
CA HIS A 11 -10.38 -5.05 -7.99
C HIS A 11 -9.25 -4.78 -6.99
N VAL A 12 -9.10 -5.62 -5.96
CA VAL A 12 -8.03 -5.49 -4.96
C VAL A 12 -6.65 -5.67 -5.60
N VAL A 13 -6.49 -6.64 -6.51
CA VAL A 13 -5.25 -6.86 -7.27
C VAL A 13 -4.85 -5.61 -8.06
N LYS A 14 -5.81 -4.96 -8.71
CA LYS A 14 -5.60 -3.70 -9.42
C LYS A 14 -5.16 -2.57 -8.48
N LEU A 15 -5.81 -2.42 -7.33
CA LEU A 15 -5.44 -1.41 -6.33
C LEU A 15 -4.03 -1.64 -5.77
N ALA A 16 -3.66 -2.90 -5.55
CA ALA A 16 -2.35 -3.32 -5.08
C ALA A 16 -1.26 -3.29 -6.17
N LYS A 17 -1.61 -2.99 -7.43
CA LYS A 17 -0.72 -3.01 -8.59
C LYS A 17 0.00 -4.37 -8.76
N LEU A 18 -0.72 -5.45 -8.50
CA LEU A 18 -0.20 -6.81 -8.67
C LEU A 18 -0.64 -7.39 -10.03
N SER A 19 0.23 -8.20 -10.62
CA SER A 19 -0.09 -9.04 -11.78
C SER A 19 -0.17 -10.48 -11.31
N ILE A 20 -1.33 -11.12 -11.47
CA ILE A 20 -1.55 -12.52 -11.08
C ILE A 20 -2.14 -13.30 -12.26
N SER A 21 -1.90 -14.60 -12.28
CA SER A 21 -2.50 -15.52 -13.23
C SER A 21 -3.93 -15.92 -12.82
N ASP A 22 -4.71 -16.45 -13.76
CA ASP A 22 -6.05 -16.98 -13.48
C ASP A 22 -6.05 -18.08 -12.42
N GLN A 23 -5.00 -18.92 -12.38
CA GLN A 23 -4.84 -19.97 -11.39
C GLN A 23 -4.62 -19.41 -9.98
N GLU A 24 -3.81 -18.35 -9.86
CA GLU A 24 -3.59 -17.65 -8.60
C GLU A 24 -4.86 -16.93 -8.15
N LEU A 25 -5.64 -16.39 -9.08
CA LEU A 25 -6.88 -15.72 -8.79
C LEU A 25 -7.90 -16.66 -8.12
N GLU A 26 -8.12 -17.86 -8.68
CA GLU A 26 -9.00 -18.87 -8.08
C GLU A 26 -8.50 -19.31 -6.69
N LYS A 27 -7.17 -19.43 -6.53
CA LYS A 27 -6.56 -19.73 -5.24
C LYS A 27 -6.80 -18.61 -4.22
N TYR A 28 -6.56 -17.36 -4.59
CA TYR A 28 -6.71 -16.21 -3.70
C TYR A 28 -8.16 -15.93 -3.36
N LEU A 29 -9.10 -16.17 -4.27
CA LEU A 29 -10.53 -16.08 -3.98
C LEU A 29 -10.91 -16.93 -2.76
N LYS A 30 -10.42 -18.18 -2.69
CA LYS A 30 -10.67 -19.05 -1.55
C LYS A 30 -9.94 -18.57 -0.28
N GLN A 31 -8.64 -18.29 -0.40
CA GLN A 31 -7.80 -17.94 0.76
C GLN A 31 -8.22 -16.61 1.39
N LEU A 32 -8.51 -15.58 0.60
CA LEU A 32 -8.99 -14.29 1.09
C LEU A 32 -10.38 -14.42 1.72
N GLY A 33 -11.25 -15.26 1.16
CA GLY A 33 -12.54 -15.57 1.76
C GLY A 33 -12.41 -16.21 3.15
N GLU A 34 -11.48 -17.15 3.33
CA GLU A 34 -11.18 -17.74 4.64
C GLU A 34 -10.67 -16.69 5.64
N VAL A 35 -9.76 -15.80 5.23
CA VAL A 35 -9.22 -14.72 6.08
C VAL A 35 -10.30 -13.71 6.48
N VAL A 36 -11.13 -13.26 5.54
CA VAL A 36 -12.21 -12.30 5.84
C VAL A 36 -13.26 -12.92 6.76
N ASN A 37 -13.58 -14.20 6.59
CA ASN A 37 -14.48 -14.90 7.51
C ASN A 37 -13.89 -14.99 8.92
N TYR A 38 -12.58 -15.28 9.04
CA TYR A 38 -11.90 -15.31 10.34
C TYR A 38 -11.88 -13.93 11.01
N ILE A 39 -11.58 -12.86 10.27
CA ILE A 39 -11.68 -11.47 10.78
C ILE A 39 -13.11 -11.15 11.23
N GLY A 40 -14.11 -11.80 10.63
CA GLY A 40 -15.52 -11.66 10.99
C GLY A 40 -15.84 -11.98 12.46
N GLU A 41 -15.01 -12.78 13.14
CA GLU A 41 -15.12 -13.07 14.59
C GLU A 41 -15.05 -11.78 15.43
N LEU A 42 -14.38 -10.74 14.94
CA LEU A 42 -14.29 -9.45 15.63
C LEU A 42 -15.66 -8.74 15.77
N ASN A 43 -16.65 -9.08 14.94
CA ASN A 43 -17.99 -8.50 15.04
C ASN A 43 -18.79 -9.00 16.26
N GLU A 44 -18.32 -10.05 16.94
CA GLU A 44 -18.95 -10.56 18.17
C GLU A 44 -18.63 -9.70 19.39
N VAL A 45 -17.64 -8.82 19.28
CA VAL A 45 -17.18 -7.95 20.36
C VAL A 45 -17.86 -6.59 20.25
N ASP A 46 -18.57 -6.18 21.30
CA ASP A 46 -19.16 -4.84 21.39
C ASP A 46 -18.08 -3.76 21.54
N THR A 47 -18.17 -2.73 20.71
CA THR A 47 -17.23 -1.61 20.64
C THR A 47 -17.95 -0.25 20.60
N GLU A 48 -19.27 -0.19 20.83
CA GLU A 48 -20.07 1.05 20.72
C GLU A 48 -19.53 2.20 21.58
N ASP A 49 -19.01 1.88 22.77
CA ASP A 49 -18.48 2.86 23.73
C ASP A 49 -16.93 2.98 23.71
N THR A 50 -16.25 2.44 22.69
CA THR A 50 -14.78 2.43 22.62
C THR A 50 -14.25 3.27 21.47
N GLU A 51 -13.38 4.24 21.79
CA GLU A 51 -12.70 5.05 20.78
C GLU A 51 -11.64 4.25 20.00
N PRO A 52 -11.51 4.46 18.67
CA PRO A 52 -10.48 3.81 17.87
C PRO A 52 -9.06 4.17 18.34
N THR A 53 -8.21 3.15 18.53
CA THR A 53 -6.80 3.36 18.89
C THR A 53 -5.94 3.54 17.63
N SER A 54 -5.48 4.77 17.37
CA SER A 54 -4.62 5.09 16.22
C SER A 54 -3.12 5.01 16.51
N GLN A 55 -2.71 5.28 17.75
CA GLN A 55 -1.31 5.24 18.19
C GLN A 55 -1.27 4.99 19.71
N THR A 56 -0.21 4.34 20.19
CA THR A 56 -0.08 3.90 21.59
C THR A 56 0.99 4.65 22.37
N THR A 57 1.71 5.58 21.74
CA THR A 57 2.88 6.25 22.32
C THR A 57 2.55 7.57 23.03
N GLY A 58 1.35 8.12 22.79
CA GLY A 58 0.94 9.43 23.32
C GLY A 58 1.66 10.61 22.66
N LEU A 59 2.32 10.40 21.52
CA LEU A 59 3.04 11.47 20.84
C LEU A 59 2.06 12.48 20.25
N GLU A 60 2.26 13.74 20.60
CA GLU A 60 1.50 14.88 20.09
C GLU A 60 2.44 15.94 19.55
N ASN A 61 2.05 16.61 18.47
CA ASN A 61 2.74 17.78 17.92
C ASN A 61 4.25 17.55 17.67
N VAL A 62 4.62 16.36 17.20
CA VAL A 62 6.02 16.05 16.83
C VAL A 62 6.35 16.76 15.52
N THR A 63 7.06 17.88 15.63
CA THR A 63 7.44 18.72 14.48
C THR A 63 8.94 18.69 14.22
N ARG A 64 9.32 18.90 12.96
CA ARG A 64 10.69 19.20 12.54
C ARG A 64 10.82 20.72 12.34
N ALA A 65 11.92 21.32 12.82
CA ALA A 65 12.22 22.72 12.55
C ALA A 65 12.39 22.97 11.04
N ASP A 66 11.93 24.12 10.56
CA ASP A 66 12.06 24.50 9.14
C ASP A 66 13.45 25.09 8.86
N GLU A 67 14.47 24.24 8.99
CA GLU A 67 15.86 24.60 8.79
C GLU A 67 16.47 23.71 7.69
N LEU A 68 17.38 24.30 6.91
CA LEU A 68 18.17 23.56 5.92
C LEU A 68 19.23 22.73 6.66
N THR A 69 19.19 21.42 6.42
CA THR A 69 20.16 20.45 6.92
C THR A 69 20.84 19.74 5.75
N PRO A 70 21.82 20.39 5.07
CA PRO A 70 22.43 19.85 3.85
C PRO A 70 23.05 18.46 4.02
N GLN A 71 23.49 18.12 5.24
CA GLN A 71 24.06 16.81 5.55
C GLN A 71 23.02 15.67 5.55
N GLN A 72 21.73 15.99 5.56
CA GLN A 72 20.64 15.00 5.47
C GLN A 72 20.23 14.72 4.01
N SER A 73 20.66 15.54 3.06
CA SER A 73 20.45 15.26 1.64
C SER A 73 21.37 14.12 1.19
N LEU A 74 20.79 13.12 0.52
CA LEU A 74 21.58 12.08 -0.12
C LEU A 74 22.37 12.67 -1.30
N THR A 75 23.55 12.11 -1.57
CA THR A 75 24.25 12.36 -2.84
C THR A 75 23.50 11.69 -3.99
N ASP A 76 23.64 12.20 -5.21
CA ASP A 76 23.03 11.58 -6.40
C ASP A 76 23.36 10.08 -6.51
N GLU A 77 24.62 9.72 -6.24
CA GLU A 77 25.08 8.33 -6.21
C GLU A 77 24.32 7.49 -5.17
N SER A 78 24.17 8.00 -3.95
CA SER A 78 23.46 7.28 -2.87
C SER A 78 21.95 7.20 -3.13
N ALA A 79 21.36 8.23 -3.72
CA ALA A 79 19.94 8.24 -4.07
C ALA A 79 19.62 7.24 -5.18
N LEU A 80 20.54 7.07 -6.14
CA LEU A 80 20.35 6.19 -7.30
C LEU A 80 20.89 4.77 -7.10
N SER A 81 21.57 4.48 -5.99
CA SER A 81 22.23 3.18 -5.76
C SER A 81 21.26 1.99 -5.71
N GLY A 82 19.97 2.24 -5.49
CA GLY A 82 18.92 1.23 -5.44
C GLY A 82 18.27 0.88 -6.79
N THR A 83 18.71 1.49 -7.88
CA THR A 83 18.17 1.24 -9.22
C THR A 83 19.27 0.86 -10.22
N GLU A 84 18.96 -0.07 -11.12
CA GLU A 84 19.84 -0.40 -12.25
C GLU A 84 19.62 0.55 -13.45
N ALA A 85 18.44 1.18 -13.51
CA ALA A 85 18.03 2.01 -14.63
C ALA A 85 18.22 3.50 -14.31
N VAL A 86 19.34 4.06 -14.76
CA VAL A 86 19.70 5.48 -14.60
C VAL A 86 19.96 6.11 -15.95
N HIS A 87 19.51 7.35 -16.14
CA HIS A 87 19.84 8.15 -17.32
C HIS A 87 19.99 9.62 -16.93
N ASN A 88 21.17 10.22 -17.20
CA ASN A 88 21.49 11.62 -16.89
C ASN A 88 21.24 12.04 -15.44
N GLY A 89 21.47 11.16 -14.46
CA GLY A 89 21.23 11.45 -13.04
C GLY A 89 19.78 11.29 -12.58
N TYR A 90 18.91 10.69 -13.41
CA TYR A 90 17.51 10.43 -13.07
C TYR A 90 17.21 8.93 -13.07
N PHE A 91 16.21 8.54 -12.28
CA PHE A 91 15.56 7.25 -12.40
C PHE A 91 14.95 7.12 -13.79
N LYS A 92 15.37 6.10 -14.54
CA LYS A 92 14.81 5.80 -15.86
C LYS A 92 13.65 4.82 -15.70
N VAL A 93 12.48 5.24 -16.15
CA VAL A 93 11.27 4.41 -16.21
C VAL A 93 10.68 4.44 -17.63
N GLU A 94 9.83 3.46 -17.93
CA GLU A 94 9.03 3.50 -19.16
C GLU A 94 8.14 4.75 -19.18
N ALA A 95 8.03 5.37 -20.35
CA ALA A 95 7.23 6.58 -20.49
C ALA A 95 5.74 6.26 -20.26
N ILE A 96 5.09 7.03 -19.39
CA ILE A 96 3.65 6.95 -19.20
C ILE A 96 2.98 7.76 -20.32
N LEU A 97 2.52 7.04 -21.36
CA LEU A 97 1.96 7.64 -22.57
C LEU A 97 0.42 7.65 -22.59
N THR A 98 -0.24 6.99 -21.63
CA THR A 98 -1.69 7.03 -21.45
C THR A 98 -2.11 8.23 -20.60
N GLU A 99 -3.23 8.88 -20.96
CA GLU A 99 -3.81 9.95 -20.14
C GLU A 99 -4.05 9.48 -18.70
N ARG A 100 -3.84 10.37 -17.71
CA ARG A 100 -4.29 10.15 -16.34
C ARG A 100 -5.81 10.03 -16.34
N ALA A 101 -6.32 8.81 -16.20
CA ALA A 101 -7.74 8.52 -16.08
C ALA A 101 -8.28 8.80 -14.66
N ASP A 102 -7.45 9.37 -13.79
CA ASP A 102 -7.67 9.62 -12.36
C ASP A 102 -7.99 11.10 -12.04
N LYS A 103 -8.69 11.79 -12.94
CA LYS A 103 -9.39 13.06 -12.64
C LYS A 103 -10.88 12.96 -12.91
#